data_AF-A0A6I4MWJ9-F1
#
_entry.id   AF-A0A6I4MWJ9-F1
#
_cell.length_a   1.000
_cell.length_b   1.000
_cell.length_c   1.000
_cell.angle_alpha   90.00
_cell.angle_beta   90.00
_cell.angle_gamma   90.00
#
_symmetry.space_group_name_H-M   'P 1'
#
loop_
_entity.id
_entity.type
_entity.pdbx_description
1 polymer ?
#
loop_
_entity_poly.entity_id
_entity_poly.type
_entity_poly.pdbx_seq_one_letter_code
_entity_poly.pdbx_strand_id
1 'polypeptide(L)'
;MLRMLRRALRPARLRIPARRFAARIAELPPTAREALGTDVTTGEAIAYNRVRVATATAVALYRSGYALPMTDCDLDDAVLALDFPYSVPSAETRASIRAALSVLDADCTITVTR
;
A
#
# COMPACT_ATOMS: atom_id res chain seq x y z
N MET A 1 23.66 -0.45 -38.60
CA MET A 1 22.73 -1.29 -37.81
C MET A 1 22.43 -0.64 -36.45
N LEU A 2 21.79 0.54 -36.43
CA LEU A 2 21.55 1.33 -35.20
C LEU A 2 20.07 1.70 -34.98
N ARG A 3 19.14 1.15 -35.79
CA ARG A 3 17.70 1.48 -35.72
C ARG A 3 16.87 0.58 -34.80
N MET A 4 17.42 -0.51 -34.25
CA MET A 4 16.65 -1.45 -33.42
C MET A 4 16.67 -1.14 -31.91
N LEU A 5 17.59 -0.31 -31.41
CA LEU A 5 17.71 -0.06 -29.97
C LEU A 5 16.81 1.06 -29.42
N ARG A 6 16.16 1.85 -30.28
CA ARG A 6 15.31 2.97 -29.82
C ARG A 6 13.87 2.60 -29.48
N ARG A 7 13.50 1.30 -29.56
CA ARG A 7 12.11 0.87 -29.29
C ARG A 7 11.87 0.37 -27.86
N ALA A 8 12.90 0.28 -27.02
CA ALA A 8 12.82 -0.34 -25.69
C ALA A 8 12.68 0.65 -24.51
N LEU A 9 12.64 1.96 -24.75
CA LEU A 9 12.44 2.98 -23.72
C LEU A 9 11.11 3.70 -23.94
N ARG A 10 10.01 2.95 -23.95
CA ARG A 10 8.74 3.54 -23.56
C ARG A 10 8.67 3.40 -22.05
N PRO A 11 8.55 4.49 -21.28
CA PRO A 11 8.12 4.34 -19.90
C PRO A 11 6.78 3.62 -20.00
N ALA A 12 6.73 2.40 -19.48
CA ALA A 12 5.47 1.77 -19.17
C ALA A 12 4.82 2.71 -18.17
N ARG A 13 4.06 3.69 -18.68
CA ARG A 13 3.08 4.42 -17.90
C ARG A 13 2.34 3.31 -17.18
N LEU A 14 2.55 3.22 -15.86
CA LEU A 14 1.84 2.30 -14.99
C LEU A 14 0.38 2.48 -15.34
N ARG A 15 -0.11 1.59 -16.19
CA ARG A 15 -1.52 1.43 -16.44
C ARG A 15 -1.93 0.60 -15.25
N ILE A 16 -1.97 1.25 -14.08
CA ILE A 16 -2.80 0.81 -12.97
C ILE A 16 -4.13 0.62 -13.66
N PRO A 17 -4.57 -0.63 -13.89
CA PRO A 17 -5.86 -0.80 -14.48
C PRO A 17 -6.79 -0.20 -13.44
N ALA A 18 -7.40 0.94 -13.78
CA ALA A 18 -8.57 1.47 -13.08
C ALA A 18 -9.71 0.44 -13.00
N ARG A 19 -9.50 -0.78 -13.54
CA ARG A 19 -10.08 -2.06 -13.17
C ARG A 19 -9.82 -2.39 -11.69
N ARG A 20 -10.33 -1.50 -10.85
CA ARG A 20 -10.91 -1.71 -9.55
C ARG A 20 -9.97 -2.42 -8.58
N PHE A 21 -9.47 -1.67 -7.61
CA PHE A 21 -9.61 -2.09 -6.21
C PHE A 21 -11.11 -2.38 -5.96
N ALA A 22 -11.64 -3.47 -6.52
CA ALA A 22 -13.04 -3.88 -6.44
C ALA A 22 -13.34 -4.41 -5.04
N ALA A 23 -12.31 -4.96 -4.40
CA ALA A 23 -12.23 -4.97 -2.96
C ALA A 23 -11.98 -3.53 -2.52
N ARG A 24 -13.05 -2.72 -2.48
CA ARG A 24 -13.17 -1.72 -1.40
C ARG A 24 -12.75 -2.49 -0.16
N ILE A 25 -11.68 -2.09 0.52
CA ILE A 25 -11.31 -2.74 1.79
C ILE A 25 -12.59 -2.67 2.61
N ALA A 26 -13.22 -3.83 2.82
CA ALA A 26 -14.65 -3.91 3.13
C ALA A 26 -15.00 -3.07 4.36
N GLU A 27 -14.02 -2.93 5.24
CA GLU A 27 -13.89 -1.85 6.20
C GLU A 27 -12.42 -1.76 6.58
N LEU A 28 -11.87 -0.56 6.73
CA LEU A 28 -10.56 -0.45 7.37
C LEU A 28 -10.70 -0.84 8.85
N PRO A 29 -9.64 -1.35 9.48
CA PRO A 29 -9.63 -1.46 10.93
C PRO A 29 -10.01 -0.12 11.59
N PRO A 30 -10.57 -0.12 12.80
CA PRO A 30 -10.97 1.11 13.50
C PRO A 30 -9.78 2.07 13.63
N THR A 31 -10.04 3.39 13.69
CA THR A 31 -9.00 4.40 13.96
C THR A 31 -8.40 4.22 15.35
N ALA A 32 -7.23 4.80 15.60
CA ALA A 32 -6.65 4.75 16.93
C ALA A 32 -7.62 5.25 18.02
N ARG A 33 -8.41 6.29 17.73
CA ARG A 33 -9.40 6.82 18.68
C ARG A 33 -10.58 5.88 18.89
N GLU A 34 -11.00 5.17 17.85
CA GLU A 34 -12.06 4.16 17.93
C GLU A 34 -11.58 2.89 18.65
N ALA A 35 -10.33 2.48 18.44
CA ALA A 35 -9.78 1.23 18.95
C ALA A 35 -9.19 1.36 20.37
N LEU A 36 -8.52 2.48 20.65
CA LEU A 36 -7.73 2.70 21.86
C LEU A 36 -8.35 3.78 22.77
N GLY A 37 -9.42 4.44 22.33
CA GLY A 37 -10.10 5.48 23.08
C GLY A 37 -9.45 6.86 22.94
N THR A 38 -9.96 7.82 23.72
CA THR A 38 -9.56 9.24 23.66
C THR A 38 -8.30 9.55 24.45
N ASP A 39 -7.91 8.68 25.37
CA ASP A 39 -6.76 8.89 26.27
C ASP A 39 -5.42 8.53 25.61
N VAL A 40 -5.47 8.01 24.38
CA VAL A 40 -4.28 7.64 23.62
C VAL A 40 -3.45 8.88 23.28
N THR A 41 -2.13 8.80 23.41
CA THR A 41 -1.26 9.91 23.05
C THR A 41 -1.28 10.16 21.55
N THR A 42 -0.97 11.38 21.13
CA THR A 42 -0.85 11.73 19.70
C THR A 42 0.15 10.82 18.98
N GLY A 43 1.27 10.48 19.63
CA GLY A 43 2.30 9.61 19.06
C GLY A 43 1.79 8.19 18.81
N GLU A 44 1.10 7.61 19.78
CA GLU A 44 0.47 6.29 19.65
C GLU A 44 -0.62 6.29 18.58
N ALA A 45 -1.44 7.34 18.53
CA ALA A 45 -2.46 7.47 17.49
C ALA A 45 -1.85 7.50 16.08
N ILE A 46 -0.76 8.25 15.90
CA ILE A 46 -0.04 8.32 14.63
C ILE A 46 0.57 6.96 14.28
N ALA A 47 1.24 6.31 15.23
CA ALA A 47 1.86 5.00 15.00
C ALA A 47 0.83 3.94 14.63
N TYR A 48 -0.28 3.85 15.39
CA TYR A 48 -1.36 2.92 15.13
C TYR A 48 -2.00 3.16 13.76
N ASN A 49 -2.36 4.41 13.45
CA ASN A 49 -2.98 4.73 12.16
C ASN A 49 -2.04 4.47 10.99
N ARG A 50 -0.74 4.69 11.15
CA ARG A 50 0.28 4.35 10.14
C ARG A 50 0.32 2.87 9.86
N VAL A 51 0.42 2.02 10.89
CA VAL A 51 0.46 0.56 10.73
C VAL A 51 -0.83 0.08 10.07
N ARG A 52 -1.97 0.63 10.49
CA ARG A 52 -3.28 0.34 9.90
C ARG A 52 -3.31 0.65 8.40
N VAL A 53 -2.91 1.85 8.00
CA VAL A 53 -2.83 2.26 6.59
C VAL A 53 -1.86 1.36 5.82
N ALA A 54 -0.67 1.14 6.36
CA ALA A 54 0.36 0.35 5.70
C ALA A 54 -0.06 -1.10 5.45
N THR A 55 -0.71 -1.73 6.43
CA THR A 55 -1.21 -3.11 6.32
C THR A 55 -2.30 -3.20 5.26
N ALA A 56 -3.26 -2.26 5.29
CA ALA A 56 -4.34 -2.18 4.32
C ALA A 56 -3.80 -2.01 2.88
N THR A 57 -2.83 -1.11 2.68
CA THR A 57 -2.15 -0.92 1.40
C THR A 57 -1.39 -2.15 0.95
N ALA A 58 -0.60 -2.77 1.83
CA ALA A 58 0.19 -3.96 1.52
C ALA A 58 -0.70 -5.13 1.07
N VAL A 59 -1.81 -5.40 1.79
CA VAL A 59 -2.78 -6.44 1.42
C VAL A 59 -3.41 -6.15 0.06
N ALA A 60 -3.75 -4.88 -0.22
CA ALA A 60 -4.35 -4.48 -1.49
C ALA A 60 -3.37 -4.65 -2.66
N LEU A 61 -2.10 -4.28 -2.47
CA LEU A 61 -1.03 -4.48 -3.45
C LEU A 61 -0.76 -5.96 -3.70
N TYR A 62 -0.68 -6.76 -2.63
CA TYR A 62 -0.46 -8.21 -2.69
C TYR A 62 -1.59 -8.91 -3.47
N ARG A 63 -2.86 -8.62 -3.15
CA ARG A 63 -4.03 -9.15 -3.89
C ARG A 63 -4.01 -8.79 -5.37
N SER A 64 -3.53 -7.58 -5.68
CA SER A 64 -3.48 -7.06 -7.05
C SER A 64 -2.32 -7.67 -7.86
N GLY A 65 -1.43 -8.43 -7.23
CA GLY A 65 -0.30 -9.08 -7.90
C GLY A 65 0.78 -8.10 -8.37
N TYR A 66 0.98 -6.99 -7.65
CA TYR A 66 2.08 -6.08 -7.95
C TYR A 66 3.43 -6.77 -7.79
N ALA A 67 4.35 -6.49 -8.72
CA ALA A 67 5.72 -7.00 -8.68
C ALA A 67 6.64 -6.02 -7.96
N LEU A 68 7.47 -6.54 -7.05
CA LEU A 68 8.56 -5.80 -6.43
C LEU A 68 9.78 -5.73 -7.39
N PRO A 69 10.63 -4.68 -7.31
CA PRO A 69 10.57 -3.57 -6.36
C PRO A 69 9.62 -2.44 -6.80
N MET A 70 8.90 -1.85 -5.83
CA MET A 70 8.09 -0.65 -6.03
C MET A 70 8.85 0.62 -5.63
N THR A 71 8.69 1.67 -6.43
CA THR A 71 9.27 2.99 -6.11
C THR A 71 8.50 3.67 -4.98
N ASP A 72 9.10 4.68 -4.36
CA ASP A 72 8.42 5.48 -3.32
C ASP A 72 7.14 6.12 -3.87
N CYS A 73 7.16 6.61 -5.12
CA CYS A 73 5.98 7.20 -5.76
C CYS A 73 4.86 6.18 -5.96
N ASP A 74 5.19 4.94 -6.35
CA ASP A 74 4.17 3.89 -6.51
C ASP A 74 3.48 3.54 -5.18
N LEU A 75 4.22 3.59 -4.07
CA LEU A 75 3.68 3.37 -2.73
C LEU A 75 2.78 4.52 -2.30
N ASP A 76 3.19 5.76 -2.57
CA ASP A 76 2.40 6.95 -2.28
C ASP A 76 1.08 6.94 -3.09
N ASP A 77 1.15 6.63 -4.39
CA ASP A 77 -0.02 6.48 -5.26
C ASP A 77 -0.97 5.36 -4.76
N ALA A 78 -0.42 4.24 -4.29
CA ALA A 78 -1.21 3.14 -3.74
C ALA A 78 -1.95 3.53 -2.45
N VAL A 79 -1.32 4.32 -1.58
CA VAL A 79 -1.97 4.86 -0.36
C VAL A 79 -3.09 5.83 -0.76
N LEU A 80 -2.84 6.72 -1.71
CA LEU A 80 -3.82 7.70 -2.19
C LEU A 80 -5.01 7.02 -2.89
N ALA A 81 -4.78 5.95 -3.64
CA ALA A 81 -5.82 5.19 -4.33
C ALA A 81 -6.82 4.51 -3.39
N LEU A 82 -6.45 4.30 -2.12
CA LEU A 82 -7.32 3.69 -1.10
C LEU A 82 -8.15 4.74 -0.34
N ASP A 83 -7.98 6.02 -0.65
CA ASP A 83 -8.78 7.15 -0.16
C ASP A 83 -8.92 7.18 1.38
N PHE A 84 -7.80 6.99 2.07
CA PHE A 84 -7.76 7.06 3.53
C PHE A 84 -7.90 8.51 4.00
N PRO A 85 -8.93 8.84 4.82
CA PRO A 85 -9.10 10.18 5.33
C PRO A 85 -7.85 10.64 6.09
N TYR A 86 -7.36 11.84 5.74
CA TYR A 86 -6.24 12.50 6.41
C TYR A 86 -4.90 11.74 6.41
N SER A 87 -4.76 10.71 5.59
CA SER A 87 -3.51 9.95 5.51
C SER A 87 -2.59 10.57 4.46
N VAL A 88 -1.49 11.15 4.91
CA VAL A 88 -0.40 11.61 4.04
C VAL A 88 0.69 10.56 4.03
N PRO A 89 1.09 10.03 2.86
CA PRO A 89 2.20 9.10 2.77
C PRO A 89 3.48 9.74 3.32
N SER A 90 4.13 9.07 4.27
CA SER A 90 5.41 9.49 4.84
C SER A 90 6.46 8.41 4.59
N ALA A 91 7.74 8.72 4.82
CA ALA A 91 8.82 7.75 4.73
C ALA A 91 8.57 6.54 5.65
N GLU A 92 8.04 6.78 6.85
CA GLU A 92 7.69 5.73 7.80
C GLU A 92 6.51 4.88 7.31
N THR A 93 5.50 5.50 6.66
CA THR A 93 4.39 4.75 6.04
C THR A 93 4.91 3.85 4.93
N ARG A 94 5.79 4.35 4.05
CA ARG A 94 6.41 3.55 2.98
C ARG A 94 7.25 2.40 3.54
N ALA A 95 8.06 2.66 4.57
CA ALA A 95 8.82 1.62 5.25
C ALA A 95 7.91 0.56 5.87
N SER A 96 6.80 0.98 6.48
CA SER A 96 5.80 0.07 7.05
C SER A 96 5.10 -0.78 5.99
N ILE A 97 4.78 -0.21 4.82
CA ILE A 97 4.20 -0.97 3.70
C ILE A 97 5.18 -2.03 3.21
N ARG A 98 6.45 -1.67 3.04
CA ARG A 98 7.50 -2.62 2.63
C ARG A 98 7.64 -3.76 3.64
N ALA A 99 7.68 -3.44 4.93
CA ALA A 99 7.75 -4.44 5.98
C ALA A 99 6.54 -5.41 5.94
N ALA A 100 5.32 -4.87 5.79
CA ALA A 100 4.11 -5.69 5.68
C ALA A 100 4.13 -6.56 4.41
N LEU A 101 4.54 -6.02 3.26
CA LEU A 101 4.70 -6.80 2.02
C LEU A 101 5.72 -7.93 2.17
N SER A 102 6.86 -7.68 2.82
CA SER A 102 7.86 -8.72 3.07
C SER A 102 7.32 -9.85 3.95
N VAL A 103 6.46 -9.56 4.93
CA VAL A 103 5.78 -10.58 5.73
C VAL A 103 4.81 -11.39 4.86
N LEU A 104 3.98 -10.73 4.05
CA LEU A 104 3.03 -11.39 3.15
C LEU A 104 3.71 -12.27 2.09
N ASP A 105 4.89 -11.88 1.63
CA ASP A 105 5.67 -12.64 0.64
C ASP A 105 6.39 -13.85 1.27
N ALA A 106 6.86 -13.71 2.52
CA ALA A 106 7.59 -14.76 3.23
C ALA A 106 6.68 -15.83 3.87
N ASP A 107 5.47 -15.47 4.28
CA ASP A 107 4.55 -16.38 4.98
C ASP A 107 3.59 -17.08 4.01
N CYS A 108 3.92 -18.33 3.67
CA CYS A 108 3.11 -19.15 2.76
C CYS A 108 1.74 -19.58 3.33
N THR A 109 1.48 -19.36 4.63
CA THR A 109 0.17 -19.64 5.24
C THR A 109 -0.81 -18.50 5.03
N ILE A 110 -0.34 -17.31 4.67
CA ILE A 110 -1.19 -16.15 4.41
C ILE A 110 -1.76 -16.26 3.00
N THR A 111 -2.84 -17.03 2.85
CA THR A 111 -3.62 -17.06 1.62
C THR A 111 -4.59 -15.89 1.61
N VAL A 112 -4.20 -14.79 0.99
CA VAL A 112 -5.13 -13.69 0.79
C VAL A 112 -6.11 -14.07 -0.32
N THR A 113 -7.30 -14.54 0.05
CA THR A 113 -8.37 -14.88 -0.90
C THR A 113 -8.71 -13.67 -1.78
N ARG A 114 -8.80 -13.93 -3.09
CA ARG A 114 -9.13 -12.95 -4.14
C ARG A 114 -10.58 -12.51 -4.09
#